data_AF-A0A354BHU3-F1
#
_entry.id   AF-A0A354BHU3-F1
#
_cell.length_a   1.000
_cell.length_b   1.000
_cell.length_c   1.000
_cell.angle_alpha   90.00
_cell.angle_beta   90.00
_cell.angle_gamma   90.00
#
_symmetry.space_group_name_H-M   'P 1'
#
loop_
_entity.id
_entity.type
_entity.pdbx_description
1 polymer ?
#
loop_
_entity_poly.entity_id
_entity_poly.type
_entity_poly.pdbx_seq_one_letter_code
_entity_poly.pdbx_strand_id
1 'polypeptide(L)'
;HEGNRAVIEADMIASTEAPYDLVKTMRASVLVLGPLVARCGEAKVSLPGGCAIGSRPVNLHLAGLAKLGAEISIEHGYITARAKRLRGARIYCDTPTVTGTENLMMAASLADGVTMLENAAKEPEIVDLAHFLVKRGARIHGAGTDVITIEGVPQLHGGDHDVIPDRIEAGTYLAAGAMTRGEVTVTHCHPSHLEAVLMKLREAGADVQEE
;
A
#
# COMPACT_ATOMS: atom_id res chain seq x y z
N HIS A 1 -8.54 0.81 20.37
CA HIS A 1 -8.17 -0.58 20.06
C HIS A 1 -8.86 -1.48 21.07
N GLU A 2 -9.78 -2.32 20.60
CA GLU A 2 -10.40 -3.37 21.41
C GLU A 2 -10.00 -4.71 20.77
N GLY A 3 -9.05 -5.42 21.38
CA GLY A 3 -8.49 -6.66 20.83
C GLY A 3 -7.94 -6.46 19.41
N ASN A 4 -8.45 -7.25 18.46
CA ASN A 4 -8.03 -7.26 17.06
C ASN A 4 -8.76 -6.22 16.19
N ARG A 5 -9.48 -5.26 16.78
CA ARG A 5 -10.23 -4.22 16.06
C ARG A 5 -9.63 -2.83 16.25
N ALA A 6 -9.41 -2.15 15.13
CA ALA A 6 -9.15 -0.73 15.06
C ALA A 6 -10.39 -0.01 14.50
N VAL A 7 -10.82 1.06 15.18
CA VAL A 7 -11.90 1.94 14.70
C VAL A 7 -11.29 3.31 14.42
N ILE A 8 -11.48 3.81 13.20
CA ILE A 8 -10.94 5.09 12.75
C ILE A 8 -12.11 5.96 12.32
N GLU A 9 -12.31 7.06 13.04
CA GLU A 9 -13.23 8.12 12.64
C GLU A 9 -12.44 9.19 11.91
N ALA A 10 -12.81 9.42 10.65
CA ALA A 10 -12.07 10.31 9.79
C ALA A 10 -12.85 11.56 9.41
N ASP A 11 -14.07 11.79 9.92
CA ASP A 11 -14.96 12.90 9.49
C ASP A 11 -14.28 14.27 9.54
N MET A 12 -13.42 14.48 10.55
CA MET A 12 -12.56 15.66 10.66
C MET A 12 -11.08 15.25 10.70
N ILE A 13 -10.28 15.81 9.79
CA ILE A 13 -8.82 15.72 9.83
C ILE A 13 -8.28 17.00 10.45
N ALA A 14 -7.70 16.89 11.65
CA ALA A 14 -7.17 18.04 12.38
C ALA A 14 -5.86 18.60 11.80
N SER A 15 -5.09 17.77 11.09
CA SER A 15 -3.80 18.14 10.50
C SER A 15 -3.50 17.30 9.27
N THR A 16 -2.94 17.92 8.24
CA THR A 16 -2.40 17.28 7.03
C THR A 16 -0.88 17.04 7.13
N GLU A 17 -0.31 17.21 8.33
CA GLU A 17 1.11 17.02 8.59
C GLU A 17 1.43 15.66 9.22
N ALA A 18 2.34 14.91 8.61
CA ALA A 18 3.00 13.75 9.20
C ALA A 18 4.41 14.15 9.69
N PRO A 19 4.59 14.34 11.00
CA PRO A 19 5.78 14.96 11.57
C PRO A 19 6.99 14.03 11.56
N TYR A 20 8.19 14.62 11.55
CA TYR A 20 9.47 13.91 11.55
C TYR A 20 9.58 12.82 12.63
N ASP A 21 9.11 13.09 13.85
CA ASP A 21 9.27 12.15 14.97
C ASP A 21 8.55 10.83 14.78
N LEU A 22 7.49 10.79 13.98
CA LEU A 22 6.79 9.56 13.59
C LEU A 22 7.38 8.96 12.31
N VAL A 23 7.68 9.78 11.31
CA VAL A 23 8.18 9.26 10.03
C VAL A 23 9.58 8.66 10.15
N LYS A 24 10.43 9.19 11.04
CA LYS A 24 11.78 8.65 11.28
C LYS A 24 11.76 7.25 11.88
N THR A 25 10.72 6.91 12.65
CA THR A 25 10.58 5.58 13.28
C THR A 25 9.88 4.59 12.36
N MET A 26 8.97 5.06 11.49
CA MET A 26 8.24 4.22 10.56
C MET A 26 8.19 4.85 9.17
N ARG A 27 9.05 4.37 8.27
CA ARG A 27 9.13 4.81 6.88
C ARG A 27 7.80 4.68 6.10
N ALA A 28 6.98 3.68 6.44
CA ALA A 28 5.67 3.47 5.84
C ALA A 28 4.69 4.64 6.07
N SER A 29 5.01 5.56 7.00
CA SER A 29 4.24 6.79 7.22
C SER A 29 4.08 7.65 5.96
N VAL A 30 4.92 7.46 4.93
CA VAL A 30 4.75 8.15 3.62
C VAL A 30 3.42 7.81 2.93
N LEU A 31 2.76 6.70 3.28
CA LEU A 31 1.48 6.27 2.69
C LEU A 31 0.31 7.22 2.96
N VAL A 32 0.42 8.12 3.95
CA VAL A 32 -0.61 9.14 4.17
C VAL A 32 -0.57 10.27 3.13
N LEU A 33 0.53 10.40 2.37
CA LEU A 33 0.73 11.50 1.43
C LEU A 33 -0.37 11.56 0.36
N GLY A 34 -0.61 10.46 -0.35
CA GLY A 34 -1.61 10.36 -1.41
C GLY A 34 -3.05 10.60 -0.93
N PRO A 35 -3.55 9.87 0.08
CA PRO A 35 -4.91 10.06 0.58
C PRO A 35 -5.14 11.45 1.20
N LEU A 36 -4.14 12.06 1.85
CA LEU A 36 -4.26 13.43 2.36
C LEU A 36 -4.35 14.45 1.22
N VAL A 37 -3.52 14.35 0.17
CA VAL A 37 -3.65 15.25 -0.99
C VAL A 37 -5.00 15.06 -1.69
N ALA A 38 -5.45 13.82 -1.86
CA ALA A 38 -6.70 13.52 -2.54
C ALA A 38 -7.93 14.02 -1.76
N ARG A 39 -7.89 13.94 -0.42
CA ARG A 39 -9.01 14.31 0.44
C ARG A 39 -8.99 15.77 0.90
N CYS A 40 -7.82 16.29 1.27
CA CYS A 40 -7.65 17.61 1.87
C CYS A 40 -7.07 18.65 0.90
N GLY A 41 -6.62 18.21 -0.29
CA GLY A 41 -5.96 19.08 -1.28
C GLY A 41 -4.51 19.44 -0.92
N GLU A 42 -4.02 19.03 0.25
CA GLU A 42 -2.65 19.25 0.67
C GLU A 42 -2.17 18.18 1.65
N ALA A 43 -0.86 17.98 1.68
CA ALA A 43 -0.17 17.14 2.66
C ALA A 43 1.26 17.64 2.88
N LYS A 44 1.73 17.54 4.12
CA LYS A 44 3.11 17.83 4.50
C LYS A 44 3.69 16.62 5.24
N VAL A 45 4.58 15.87 4.60
CA VAL A 45 5.09 14.61 5.13
C VAL A 45 6.60 14.67 5.23
N SER A 46 7.17 14.36 6.39
CA SER A 46 8.62 14.31 6.53
C SER A 46 9.25 13.29 5.57
N LEU A 47 10.38 13.64 4.96
CA LEU A 47 11.10 12.75 4.07
C LEU A 47 11.64 11.56 4.88
N PRO A 48 11.32 10.30 4.53
CA PRO A 48 11.91 9.16 5.22
C PRO A 48 13.43 9.16 5.05
N GLY A 49 14.14 8.97 6.16
CA GLY A 49 15.59 8.88 6.16
C GLY A 49 16.14 7.63 5.47
N GLY A 50 17.46 7.45 5.59
CA GLY A 50 18.15 6.23 5.15
C GLY A 50 17.65 4.99 5.90
N CYS A 51 17.67 3.84 5.23
CA CYS A 51 17.30 2.57 5.83
C CYS A 51 18.46 1.59 5.77
N ALA A 52 18.70 0.84 6.85
CA ALA A 52 19.82 -0.10 6.98
C ALA A 52 19.81 -1.23 5.92
N ILE A 53 18.65 -1.57 5.37
CA ILE A 53 18.51 -2.60 4.33
C ILE A 53 19.00 -2.11 2.96
N GLY A 54 18.94 -0.80 2.69
CA GLY A 54 19.36 -0.23 1.40
C GLY A 54 18.64 1.06 1.02
N SER A 55 19.05 1.64 -0.12
CA SER A 55 18.44 2.85 -0.66
C SER A 55 17.01 2.57 -1.11
N ARG A 56 16.06 3.26 -0.50
CA ARG A 56 14.66 3.26 -0.90
C ARG A 56 14.28 4.71 -1.20
N PRO A 57 14.28 5.17 -2.45
CA PRO A 57 13.82 6.51 -2.78
C PRO A 57 12.27 6.57 -2.76
N VAL A 58 11.73 7.77 -2.54
CA VAL A 58 10.27 8.04 -2.66
C VAL A 58 9.93 8.75 -3.97
N ASN A 59 10.88 8.80 -4.91
CA ASN A 59 10.76 9.48 -6.20
C ASN A 59 9.50 9.08 -6.98
N LEU A 60 9.15 7.79 -7.01
CA LEU A 60 7.96 7.31 -7.72
C LEU A 60 6.65 7.83 -7.11
N HIS A 61 6.58 7.98 -5.78
CA HIS A 61 5.42 8.60 -5.13
C HIS A 61 5.24 10.04 -5.59
N LEU A 62 6.34 10.81 -5.59
CA LEU A 62 6.33 12.23 -5.94
C LEU A 62 6.06 12.45 -7.42
N ALA A 63 6.73 11.70 -8.29
CA ALA A 63 6.53 11.77 -9.73
C ALA A 63 5.12 11.36 -10.14
N GLY A 64 4.55 10.33 -9.51
CA GLY A 64 3.18 9.91 -9.76
C GLY A 64 2.16 10.95 -9.30
N LEU A 65 2.31 11.52 -8.10
CA LEU A 65 1.43 12.60 -7.63
C LEU A 65 1.53 13.86 -8.49
N ALA A 66 2.74 14.22 -8.96
CA ALA A 66 2.93 15.31 -9.90
C ALA A 66 2.21 15.05 -11.24
N LYS A 67 2.25 13.80 -11.75
CA LYS A 67 1.47 13.40 -12.93
C LYS A 67 -0.05 13.48 -12.71
N LEU A 68 -0.51 13.28 -11.48
CA LEU A 68 -1.91 13.53 -11.09
C LEU A 68 -2.24 15.02 -10.88
N GLY A 69 -1.29 15.93 -11.15
CA GLY A 69 -1.49 17.38 -11.09
C GLY A 69 -1.19 18.02 -9.73
N ALA A 70 -0.48 17.32 -8.83
CA ALA A 70 -0.01 17.92 -7.58
C ALA A 70 1.26 18.76 -7.80
N GLU A 71 1.30 19.94 -7.18
CA GLU A 71 2.51 20.72 -6.99
C GLU A 71 3.30 20.11 -5.84
N ILE A 72 4.56 19.73 -6.08
CA ILE A 72 5.43 19.08 -5.10
C ILE A 72 6.63 19.99 -4.82
N SER A 73 6.91 20.26 -3.55
CA SER A 73 8.15 20.88 -3.10
C SER A 73 8.80 20.07 -1.98
N ILE A 74 10.13 20.16 -1.89
CA ILE A 74 10.91 19.54 -0.80
C ILE A 74 11.70 20.63 -0.11
N GLU A 75 11.36 20.92 1.14
CA GLU A 75 11.98 21.99 1.92
C GLU A 75 12.24 21.50 3.34
N HIS A 76 13.44 21.75 3.87
CA HIS A 76 13.81 21.40 5.25
C HIS A 76 13.53 19.93 5.64
N GLY A 77 13.66 19.00 4.69
CA GLY A 77 13.40 17.57 4.94
C GLY A 77 11.91 17.20 4.98
N TYR A 78 11.03 18.04 4.48
CA TYR A 78 9.60 17.76 4.31
C TYR A 78 9.21 17.78 2.83
N ILE A 79 8.37 16.83 2.44
CA ILE A 79 7.62 16.84 1.20
C ILE A 79 6.35 17.64 1.45
N THR A 80 6.13 18.70 0.68
CA THR A 80 4.84 19.39 0.61
C THR A 80 4.20 19.08 -0.74
N ALA A 81 2.97 18.59 -0.72
CA ALA A 81 2.19 18.30 -1.91
C ALA A 81 0.86 19.06 -1.85
N ARG A 82 0.49 19.75 -2.94
CA ARG A 82 -0.74 20.54 -3.02
C ARG A 82 -1.45 20.32 -4.35
N ALA A 83 -2.77 20.18 -4.32
CA ALA A 83 -3.62 20.12 -5.50
C ALA A 83 -5.03 20.59 -5.15
N LYS A 84 -5.63 21.49 -5.94
CA LYS A 84 -7.06 21.84 -5.77
C LYS A 84 -7.94 20.60 -5.96
N ARG A 85 -7.61 19.80 -6.97
CA ARG A 85 -8.17 18.48 -7.23
C ARG A 85 -7.18 17.72 -8.10
N LEU A 86 -6.85 16.50 -7.71
CA LEU A 86 -6.04 15.60 -8.54
C LEU A 86 -6.81 15.24 -9.81
N ARG A 87 -6.09 14.94 -10.88
CA ARG A 87 -6.65 14.54 -12.18
C ARG A 87 -6.06 13.21 -12.60
N GLY A 88 -6.88 12.37 -13.21
CA GLY A 88 -6.49 11.08 -13.72
C GLY A 88 -5.35 11.18 -14.74
N ALA A 89 -4.41 10.25 -14.67
CA ALA A 89 -3.26 10.21 -15.55
C ALA A 89 -2.84 8.76 -15.85
N ARG A 90 -2.07 8.58 -16.93
CA ARG A 90 -1.36 7.32 -17.19
C ARG A 90 0.04 7.39 -16.56
N ILE A 91 0.34 6.47 -15.67
CA ILE A 91 1.57 6.44 -14.88
C ILE A 91 2.22 5.08 -15.05
N TYR A 92 3.38 5.05 -15.72
CA TYR A 92 4.24 3.89 -15.77
C TYR A 92 5.20 3.90 -14.57
N CYS A 93 5.23 2.81 -13.81
CA CYS A 93 6.15 2.62 -12.69
C CYS A 93 7.45 1.97 -13.21
N ASP A 94 8.52 2.75 -13.35
CA ASP A 94 9.81 2.24 -13.88
C ASP A 94 10.32 1.01 -13.12
N THR A 95 10.03 0.93 -11.83
CA THR A 95 10.21 -0.26 -11.01
C THR A 95 8.92 -0.49 -10.23
N PRO A 96 8.39 -1.74 -10.16
CA PRO A 96 7.26 -2.05 -9.31
C PRO A 96 7.57 -1.65 -7.86
N THR A 97 6.65 -0.91 -7.25
CA THR A 97 6.81 -0.40 -5.89
C THR A 97 5.51 -0.59 -5.14
N VAL A 98 5.55 -1.37 -4.06
CA VAL A 98 4.37 -1.68 -3.25
C VAL A 98 3.78 -0.38 -2.72
N THR A 99 4.54 0.36 -1.92
CA THR A 99 4.05 1.60 -1.30
C THR A 99 3.76 2.70 -2.32
N GLY A 100 4.47 2.73 -3.45
CA GLY A 100 4.16 3.69 -4.51
C GLY A 100 2.82 3.39 -5.19
N THR A 101 2.55 2.11 -5.45
CA THR A 101 1.27 1.65 -6.01
C THR A 101 0.12 1.95 -5.04
N GLU A 102 0.27 1.63 -3.75
CA GLU A 102 -0.73 1.92 -2.72
C GLU A 102 -1.05 3.42 -2.65
N ASN A 103 -0.01 4.25 -2.56
CA ASN A 103 -0.15 5.68 -2.41
C ASN A 103 -0.84 6.34 -3.61
N LEU A 104 -0.49 5.92 -4.82
CA LEU A 104 -1.10 6.43 -6.05
C LEU A 104 -2.52 5.88 -6.26
N MET A 105 -2.79 4.64 -5.87
CA MET A 105 -4.14 4.05 -5.93
C MET A 105 -5.11 4.78 -4.98
N MET A 106 -4.68 5.04 -3.73
CA MET A 106 -5.45 5.83 -2.78
C MET A 106 -5.67 7.26 -3.29
N ALA A 107 -4.63 7.89 -3.86
CA ALA A 107 -4.75 9.25 -4.39
C ALA A 107 -5.71 9.34 -5.60
N ALA A 108 -5.60 8.40 -6.53
CA ALA A 108 -6.41 8.32 -7.73
C ALA A 108 -7.89 8.04 -7.44
N SER A 109 -8.21 7.40 -6.31
CA SER A 109 -9.58 7.03 -5.94
C SER A 109 -10.52 8.24 -5.79
N LEU A 110 -9.99 9.43 -5.50
CA LEU A 110 -10.76 10.69 -5.43
C LEU A 110 -10.37 11.72 -6.51
N ALA A 111 -9.51 11.35 -7.45
CA ALA A 111 -9.11 12.21 -8.55
C ALA A 111 -10.27 12.45 -9.54
N ASP A 112 -10.17 13.46 -10.39
CA ASP A 112 -11.11 13.67 -11.49
C ASP A 112 -10.66 12.88 -12.73
N GLY A 113 -11.49 11.97 -13.23
CA GLY A 113 -11.19 11.13 -14.39
C GLY A 113 -10.55 9.78 -14.06
N VAL A 114 -9.88 9.18 -15.05
CA VAL A 114 -9.33 7.82 -14.98
C VAL A 114 -7.81 7.84 -14.83
N THR A 115 -7.31 7.10 -13.86
CA THR A 115 -5.88 6.83 -13.67
C THR A 115 -5.57 5.40 -14.11
N MET A 116 -4.46 5.22 -14.82
CA MET A 116 -3.93 3.90 -15.15
C MET A 116 -2.51 3.78 -14.61
N LEU A 117 -2.31 2.87 -13.68
CA LEU A 117 -1.00 2.50 -13.14
C LEU A 117 -0.49 1.29 -13.89
N GLU A 118 0.62 1.43 -14.59
CA GLU A 118 1.25 0.36 -15.37
C GLU A 118 2.54 -0.10 -14.71
N ASN A 119 2.84 -1.40 -14.82
CA ASN A 119 3.90 -2.06 -14.06
C ASN A 119 3.69 -1.90 -12.54
N ALA A 120 2.43 -2.01 -12.13
CA ALA A 120 2.01 -1.89 -10.73
C ALA A 120 2.51 -3.08 -9.88
N ALA A 121 2.62 -2.85 -8.58
CA ALA A 121 2.83 -3.91 -7.60
C ALA A 121 1.65 -4.91 -7.62
N LYS A 122 1.93 -6.19 -7.41
CA LYS A 122 0.96 -7.32 -7.55
C LYS A 122 0.74 -8.08 -6.25
N GLU A 123 1.38 -7.63 -5.19
CA GLU A 123 1.38 -8.29 -3.90
C GLU A 123 -0.06 -8.40 -3.34
N PRO A 124 -0.35 -9.43 -2.53
CA PRO A 124 -1.67 -9.61 -1.92
C PRO A 124 -2.17 -8.38 -1.15
N GLU A 125 -1.24 -7.62 -0.57
CA GLU A 125 -1.54 -6.38 0.16
C GLU A 125 -2.11 -5.27 -0.77
N ILE A 126 -1.70 -5.24 -2.05
CA ILE A 126 -2.25 -4.34 -3.07
C ILE A 126 -3.69 -4.71 -3.39
N VAL A 127 -3.96 -6.02 -3.51
CA VAL A 127 -5.30 -6.55 -3.78
C VAL A 127 -6.23 -6.28 -2.60
N ASP A 128 -5.76 -6.48 -1.38
CA ASP A 128 -6.53 -6.20 -0.17
C ASP A 128 -6.88 -4.70 -0.04
N LEU A 129 -5.92 -3.81 -0.29
CA LEU A 129 -6.18 -2.37 -0.33
C LEU A 129 -7.21 -1.99 -1.40
N ALA A 130 -7.12 -2.58 -2.60
CA ALA A 130 -8.10 -2.34 -3.65
C ALA A 130 -9.50 -2.81 -3.20
N HIS A 131 -9.62 -4.00 -2.60
CA HIS A 131 -10.88 -4.49 -2.05
C HIS A 131 -11.42 -3.58 -0.93
N PHE A 132 -10.55 -3.12 -0.03
CA PHE A 132 -10.89 -2.16 1.01
C PHE A 132 -11.50 -0.88 0.41
N LEU A 133 -10.87 -0.30 -0.62
CA LEU A 133 -11.33 0.92 -1.27
C LEU A 133 -12.63 0.69 -2.08
N VAL A 134 -12.74 -0.44 -2.78
CA VAL A 134 -13.95 -0.80 -3.55
C VAL A 134 -15.17 -0.99 -2.65
N LYS A 135 -15.01 -1.66 -1.49
CA LYS A 135 -16.07 -1.76 -0.47
C LYS A 135 -16.57 -0.39 0.02
N ARG A 136 -15.78 0.67 -0.19
CA ARG A 136 -16.05 2.04 0.23
C ARG A 136 -16.49 2.96 -0.92
N GLY A 137 -16.75 2.38 -2.10
CA GLY A 137 -17.28 3.08 -3.26
C GLY A 137 -16.25 3.46 -4.31
N ALA A 138 -14.97 3.09 -4.16
CA ALA A 138 -13.98 3.29 -5.21
C ALA A 138 -14.26 2.38 -6.41
N ARG A 139 -13.78 2.79 -7.59
CA ARG A 139 -13.87 2.00 -8.83
C ARG A 139 -12.47 1.62 -9.28
N ILE A 140 -12.02 0.43 -8.87
CA ILE A 140 -10.67 -0.06 -9.10
C ILE A 140 -10.75 -1.43 -9.79
N HIS A 141 -10.01 -1.60 -10.87
CA HIS A 141 -9.93 -2.84 -11.63
C HIS A 141 -8.46 -3.22 -11.89
N GLY A 142 -8.20 -4.52 -11.99
CA GLY A 142 -6.86 -5.04 -12.33
C GLY A 142 -5.86 -5.09 -11.18
N ALA A 143 -6.28 -4.90 -9.93
CA ALA A 143 -5.41 -5.14 -8.77
C ALA A 143 -4.90 -6.59 -8.76
N GLY A 144 -3.61 -6.78 -8.49
CA GLY A 144 -2.91 -8.06 -8.64
C GLY A 144 -2.39 -8.36 -10.06
N THR A 145 -2.63 -7.44 -11.02
CA THR A 145 -2.09 -7.54 -12.39
C THR A 145 -1.08 -6.41 -12.66
N ASP A 146 -0.44 -6.42 -13.84
CA ASP A 146 0.49 -5.35 -14.25
C ASP A 146 -0.17 -3.98 -14.42
N VAL A 147 -1.50 -3.93 -14.61
CA VAL A 147 -2.22 -2.69 -14.90
C VAL A 147 -3.40 -2.54 -13.95
N ILE A 148 -3.36 -1.48 -13.13
CA ILE A 148 -4.47 -1.08 -12.26
C ILE A 148 -5.14 0.14 -12.87
N THR A 149 -6.44 0.05 -13.12
CA THR A 149 -7.26 1.17 -13.61
C THR A 149 -8.17 1.65 -12.49
N ILE A 150 -8.13 2.96 -12.21
CA ILE A 150 -8.89 3.62 -11.16
C ILE A 150 -9.73 4.73 -11.78
N GLU A 151 -11.06 4.63 -11.70
CA GLU A 151 -11.96 5.75 -12.00
C GLU A 151 -12.24 6.49 -10.70
N GLY A 152 -11.82 7.76 -10.64
CA GLY A 152 -11.96 8.55 -9.42
C GLY A 152 -13.43 8.89 -9.13
N VAL A 153 -13.80 8.88 -7.85
CA VAL A 153 -15.15 9.13 -7.36
C VAL A 153 -15.20 10.38 -6.48
N PRO A 154 -16.37 11.03 -6.30
CA PRO A 154 -16.45 12.25 -5.49
C PRO A 154 -16.14 12.05 -4.01
N GLN A 155 -16.43 10.86 -3.47
CA GLN A 155 -16.27 10.54 -2.06
C GLN A 155 -16.22 9.02 -1.85
N LEU A 156 -15.61 8.61 -0.74
CA LEU A 156 -15.63 7.25 -0.21
C LEU A 156 -16.42 7.20 1.10
N HIS A 157 -16.80 6.01 1.54
CA HIS A 157 -17.62 5.81 2.74
C HIS A 157 -16.90 4.96 3.79
N GLY A 158 -17.39 5.01 5.03
CA GLY A 158 -16.95 4.10 6.09
C GLY A 158 -17.47 2.67 5.87
N GLY A 159 -16.92 1.73 6.62
CA GLY A 159 -17.34 0.33 6.59
C GLY A 159 -16.33 -0.57 7.30
N ASP A 160 -16.72 -1.81 7.55
CA ASP A 160 -15.84 -2.82 8.12
C ASP A 160 -14.98 -3.48 7.03
N HIS A 161 -13.77 -3.89 7.39
CA HIS A 161 -12.89 -4.66 6.53
C HIS A 161 -11.95 -5.50 7.38
N ASP A 162 -11.89 -6.80 7.08
CA ASP A 162 -10.94 -7.72 7.69
C ASP A 162 -9.64 -7.69 6.90
N VAL A 163 -8.53 -7.38 7.58
CA VAL A 163 -7.20 -7.40 6.98
C VAL A 163 -6.82 -8.85 6.67
N ILE A 164 -6.23 -9.09 5.50
CA ILE A 164 -5.77 -10.42 5.12
C ILE A 164 -4.72 -10.99 6.11
N PRO A 165 -4.60 -12.32 6.22
CA PRO A 165 -3.51 -12.94 6.96
C PRO A 165 -2.12 -12.54 6.51
N ASP A 166 -1.18 -12.49 7.46
CA ASP A 166 0.23 -12.18 7.19
C ASP A 166 0.94 -13.38 6.55
N ARG A 167 1.17 -13.27 5.24
CA ARG A 167 1.89 -14.28 4.46
C ARG A 167 3.35 -14.43 4.91
N ILE A 168 4.00 -13.37 5.39
CA ILE A 168 5.40 -13.41 5.83
C ILE A 168 5.51 -14.16 7.17
N GLU A 169 4.55 -13.95 8.07
CA GLU A 169 4.44 -14.72 9.33
C GLU A 169 4.24 -16.20 9.03
N ALA A 170 3.25 -16.54 8.20
CA ALA A 170 2.97 -17.91 7.80
C ALA A 170 4.20 -18.59 7.17
N GLY A 171 4.88 -17.91 6.24
CA GLY A 171 6.12 -18.41 5.63
C GLY A 171 7.25 -18.64 6.64
N THR A 172 7.34 -17.79 7.67
CA THR A 172 8.35 -17.91 8.72
C THR A 172 8.13 -19.17 9.56
N TYR A 173 6.90 -19.46 9.97
CA TYR A 173 6.57 -20.68 10.72
C TYR A 173 6.76 -21.95 9.89
N LEU A 174 6.39 -21.93 8.61
CA LEU A 174 6.64 -23.06 7.70
C LEU A 174 8.15 -23.33 7.54
N ALA A 175 8.95 -22.28 7.38
CA ALA A 175 10.40 -22.40 7.33
C ALA A 175 10.99 -22.95 8.65
N ALA A 176 10.44 -22.52 9.80
CA ALA A 176 10.83 -23.03 11.12
C ALA A 176 10.53 -24.53 11.27
N GLY A 177 9.36 -24.99 10.82
CA GLY A 177 9.00 -26.42 10.79
C GLY A 177 9.97 -27.23 9.92
N ALA A 178 10.22 -26.76 8.70
CA ALA A 178 11.14 -27.41 7.77
C ALA A 178 12.58 -27.51 8.32
N MET A 179 13.13 -26.41 8.87
CA MET A 179 14.52 -26.41 9.37
C MET A 179 14.72 -27.27 10.63
N THR A 180 13.68 -27.41 11.45
CA THR A 180 13.72 -28.26 12.66
C THR A 180 13.36 -29.72 12.36
N ARG A 181 12.95 -30.02 11.12
CA ARG A 181 12.37 -31.32 10.72
C ARG A 181 11.18 -31.71 11.60
N GLY A 182 10.45 -30.70 12.06
CA GLY A 182 9.22 -30.87 12.83
C GLY A 182 7.99 -30.89 11.92
N GLU A 183 6.84 -31.12 12.55
CA GLU A 183 5.53 -31.01 11.91
C GLU A 183 4.86 -29.72 12.41
N VAL A 184 4.50 -28.83 11.49
CA VAL A 184 3.89 -27.53 11.80
C VAL A 184 2.69 -27.31 10.90
N THR A 185 1.53 -27.08 11.51
CA THR A 185 0.32 -26.63 10.82
C THR A 185 0.16 -25.14 11.03
N VAL A 186 0.21 -24.35 9.95
CA VAL A 186 -0.10 -22.92 9.99
C VAL A 186 -1.57 -22.73 9.63
N THR A 187 -2.34 -22.18 10.57
CA THR A 187 -3.78 -21.90 10.38
C THR A 187 -4.00 -20.43 10.00
N HIS A 188 -5.20 -20.12 9.50
CA HIS A 188 -5.58 -18.75 9.09
C HIS A 188 -4.61 -18.12 8.09
N CYS A 189 -4.22 -18.87 7.05
CA CYS A 189 -3.37 -18.37 5.98
C CYS A 189 -4.06 -18.57 4.62
N HIS A 190 -3.54 -17.91 3.59
CA HIS A 190 -3.93 -18.16 2.20
C HIS A 190 -2.72 -18.76 1.46
N PRO A 191 -2.71 -20.06 1.16
CA PRO A 191 -1.58 -20.70 0.46
C PRO A 191 -1.21 -20.03 -0.86
N SER A 192 -2.21 -19.50 -1.59
CA SER A 192 -2.01 -18.74 -2.83
C SER A 192 -1.19 -17.46 -2.67
N HIS A 193 -1.13 -16.87 -1.47
CA HIS A 193 -0.27 -15.72 -1.17
C HIS A 193 1.21 -16.11 -1.02
N LEU A 194 1.51 -17.41 -0.96
CA LEU A 194 2.80 -17.98 -0.59
C LEU A 194 3.36 -18.96 -1.64
N GLU A 195 2.76 -19.07 -2.83
CA GLU A 195 3.11 -20.09 -3.83
C GLU A 195 4.61 -20.26 -4.05
N ALA A 196 5.34 -19.15 -4.20
CA ALA A 196 6.80 -19.16 -4.37
C ALA A 196 7.55 -19.73 -3.15
N VAL A 197 7.10 -19.40 -1.94
CA VAL A 197 7.68 -19.92 -0.68
C VAL A 197 7.39 -21.41 -0.56
N LEU A 198 6.14 -21.83 -0.77
CA LEU A 198 5.74 -23.24 -0.71
C LEU A 198 6.50 -24.09 -1.73
N MET A 199 6.67 -23.58 -2.96
CA MET A 199 7.49 -24.21 -4.00
C MET A 199 8.93 -24.42 -3.52
N LYS A 200 9.56 -23.41 -2.92
CA LYS A 200 10.95 -23.51 -2.44
C LYS A 200 11.11 -24.42 -1.23
N LEU A 201 10.13 -24.50 -0.35
CA LEU A 201 10.12 -25.47 0.75
C LEU A 201 10.04 -26.91 0.22
N ARG A 202 9.18 -27.16 -0.78
CA ARG A 202 9.09 -28.47 -1.45
C ARG A 202 10.39 -28.84 -2.16
N GLU A 203 11.00 -27.92 -2.90
CA GLU A 203 12.31 -28.12 -3.52
C GLU A 203 13.41 -28.44 -2.50
N ALA A 204 13.33 -27.87 -1.29
CA ALA A 204 14.25 -28.17 -0.19
C ALA A 204 13.97 -29.52 0.49
N GLY A 205 12.92 -30.24 0.10
CA GLY A 205 12.56 -31.57 0.60
C GLY A 205 11.55 -31.59 1.74
N ALA A 206 10.89 -30.46 2.06
CA ALA A 206 9.78 -30.46 2.99
C ALA A 206 8.52 -31.08 2.34
N ASP A 207 7.80 -31.92 3.08
CA ASP A 207 6.45 -32.34 2.68
C ASP A 207 5.46 -31.23 3.06
N VAL A 208 4.88 -30.58 2.05
CA VAL A 208 4.01 -29.41 2.22
C VAL A 208 2.65 -29.73 1.63
N GLN A 209 1.65 -29.87 2.50
CA GLN A 209 0.27 -30.16 2.18
C GLN A 209 -0.58 -28.90 2.39
N GLU A 210 -1.58 -28.71 1.52
CA GLU A 210 -2.54 -27.61 1.56
C GLU A 210 -3.91 -28.22 1.83
N GLU A 211 -4.59 -27.78 2.89
CA GLU A 211 -5.93 -28.24 3.30
C GLU A 211 -6.96 -27.10 3.19
#